data_AF-A0A8K0CSD7-F1
#
_entry.id   AF-A0A8K0CSD7-F1
#
_cell.length_a   1.000
_cell.length_b   1.000
_cell.length_c   1.000
_cell.angle_alpha   90.00
_cell.angle_beta   90.00
_cell.angle_gamma   90.00
#
_symmetry.space_group_name_H-M   'P 1'
#
loop_
_entity.id
_entity.type
_entity.pdbx_description
1 polymer ?
#
loop_
_entity_poly.entity_id
_entity_poly.type
_entity_poly.pdbx_seq_one_letter_code
_entity_poly.pdbx_strand_id
1 'polypeptide(L)'
;WARYCGDNIETLYYKSSLSNEDGFKTVNFRRRGKQTAALRPSKLHNGPVPINNDKKKNLMELLPLIDMEFRRFYESLLVADVPDIDPDLVEIDSDES
;
A
#
# COMPACT_ATOMS: atom_id res chain seq x y z
N TRP A 1 -11.51 -3.93 7.18
CA TRP A 1 -10.74 -3.96 5.93
C TRP A 1 -11.44 -3.12 4.88
N ALA A 2 -10.70 -2.27 4.15
CA ALA A 2 -11.25 -1.44 3.09
C ALA A 2 -10.33 -1.51 1.86
N ARG A 3 -10.91 -1.54 0.66
CA ARG A 3 -10.21 -1.61 -0.62
C ARG A 3 -10.83 -0.59 -1.57
N TYR A 4 -9.96 0.26 -2.11
CA TYR A 4 -10.27 1.14 -3.23
C TYR A 4 -9.85 0.47 -4.55
N CYS A 5 -10.63 0.68 -5.61
CA CYS A 5 -10.34 0.14 -6.94
C CYS A 5 -10.33 1.30 -7.95
N GLY A 6 -9.21 1.52 -8.63
CA GLY A 6 -9.05 2.61 -9.59
C GLY A 6 -10.00 2.54 -10.78
N ASP A 7 -10.48 1.35 -11.14
CA ASP A 7 -11.45 1.15 -12.23
C ASP A 7 -12.87 1.55 -11.84
N ASN A 8 -13.18 1.56 -10.53
CA ASN A 8 -14.50 1.88 -10.00
C ASN A 8 -14.38 2.90 -8.86
N ILE A 9 -13.95 4.11 -9.24
CA ILE A 9 -13.60 5.26 -8.37
C ILE A 9 -14.75 5.66 -7.42
N GLU A 10 -16.00 5.37 -7.79
CA GLU A 10 -17.19 5.74 -7.03
C GLU A 10 -17.58 4.72 -5.96
N THR A 11 -16.88 3.58 -5.91
CA THR A 11 -17.22 2.45 -5.04
C THR A 11 -16.06 2.10 -4.09
N LEU A 12 -16.34 2.11 -2.78
CA LEU A 12 -15.45 1.53 -1.77
C LEU A 12 -15.92 0.13 -1.40
N TYR A 13 -14.99 -0.81 -1.39
CA TYR A 13 -15.21 -2.18 -0.94
C TYR A 13 -14.73 -2.31 0.51
N TYR A 14 -15.50 -2.94 1.40
CA TYR A 14 -15.09 -3.13 2.78
C TYR A 14 -15.56 -4.47 3.35
N LYS A 15 -14.84 -4.97 4.36
CA LYS A 15 -15.24 -6.09 5.21
C LYS A 15 -15.17 -5.68 6.68
N SER A 16 -16.15 -6.14 7.44
CA SER A 16 -16.19 -6.02 8.90
C SER A 16 -15.41 -7.11 9.63
N SER A 17 -15.03 -8.18 8.92
CA SER A 17 -14.24 -9.29 9.47
C SER A 17 -12.96 -9.52 8.64
N LEU A 18 -12.08 -10.36 9.22
CA LEU A 18 -10.87 -10.89 8.60
C LEU A 18 -11.09 -12.24 7.91
N SER A 19 -12.31 -12.79 7.96
CA SER A 19 -12.61 -14.11 7.40
C SER A 19 -12.52 -14.07 5.87
N ASN A 20 -11.91 -15.10 5.28
CA ASN A 20 -11.86 -15.26 3.84
C ASN A 20 -13.23 -15.59 3.24
N GLU A 21 -14.08 -16.28 4.01
CA GLU A 21 -15.45 -16.64 3.63
C GLU A 21 -16.37 -15.42 3.51
N ASP A 22 -16.09 -14.35 4.26
CA ASP A 22 -16.89 -13.14 4.20
C ASP A 22 -16.54 -12.34 2.95
N GLY A 23 -17.52 -12.13 2.06
CA GLY A 23 -17.38 -11.28 0.89
C GLY A 23 -17.19 -9.79 1.23
N PHE A 24 -16.66 -9.02 0.27
CA PHE A 24 -16.62 -7.55 0.40
C PHE A 24 -18.01 -6.95 0.21
N LYS A 25 -18.41 -6.06 1.14
CA LYS A 25 -19.56 -5.16 0.99
C LYS A 25 -19.13 -3.91 0.21
N THR A 26 -20.08 -3.25 -0.45
CA THR A 26 -19.81 -2.07 -1.28
C THR A 26 -20.55 -0.83 -0.77
N VAL A 27 -19.88 0.32 -0.77
CA VAL A 27 -20.49 1.65 -0.57
C VAL A 27 -20.26 2.46 -1.83
N ASN A 28 -21.33 3.02 -2.39
CA ASN A 28 -21.26 3.92 -3.54
C ASN A 28 -21.42 5.38 -3.08
N PHE A 29 -20.46 6.24 -3.43
CA PHE A 29 -20.43 7.64 -3.00
C PHE A 29 -21.08 8.61 -3.99
N ARG A 30 -21.72 8.10 -5.05
CA ARG A 30 -22.37 8.91 -6.07
C ARG A 30 -23.54 9.70 -5.46
N ARG A 31 -23.35 11.00 -5.28
CA ARG A 31 -24.43 11.91 -4.84
C ARG A 31 -25.27 12.29 -6.06
N ARG A 32 -26.60 12.18 -5.93
CA ARG A 32 -27.55 12.57 -6.98
C ARG A 32 -27.40 14.08 -7.26
N GLY A 33 -27.14 14.47 -8.51
CA GLY A 33 -27.17 15.87 -8.95
C GLY A 33 -25.85 16.68 -8.90
N LYS A 34 -24.70 16.09 -8.56
CA LYS A 34 -23.38 16.76 -8.68
C LYS A 34 -22.40 15.87 -9.45
N GLN A 35 -21.53 16.49 -10.25
CA GLN A 35 -20.37 15.81 -10.81
C GLN A 35 -19.52 15.27 -9.65
N THR A 36 -19.23 13.98 -9.69
CA THR A 36 -18.33 13.33 -8.76
C THR A 36 -16.95 13.97 -8.96
N ALA A 37 -16.41 14.62 -7.92
CA ALA A 37 -15.00 14.98 -7.92
C ALA A 37 -14.21 13.69 -8.20
N ALA A 38 -13.22 13.74 -9.10
CA ALA A 38 -12.40 12.58 -9.39
C ALA A 38 -11.66 12.19 -8.10
N LEU A 39 -12.19 11.21 -7.37
CA LEU A 39 -11.58 10.65 -6.16
C LEU A 39 -10.39 9.78 -6.53
N ARG A 40 -9.41 10.35 -7.25
CA ARG A 40 -8.16 9.67 -7.58
C ARG A 40 -7.16 9.97 -6.46
N PRO A 41 -6.90 9.03 -5.54
CA PRO A 41 -5.82 9.23 -4.58
C PRO A 41 -4.50 9.41 -5.34
N SER A 42 -3.77 10.47 -5.03
CA SER A 42 -2.47 10.78 -5.65
C SER A 42 -1.40 9.75 -5.29
N LYS A 43 -1.52 9.13 -4.12
CA LYS A 43 -0.59 8.12 -3.58
C LYS A 43 -1.25 6.73 -3.60
N LEU A 44 -1.49 6.18 -4.79
CA LEU A 44 -1.96 4.79 -4.91
C LEU A 44 -0.77 3.82 -4.93
N HIS A 45 -0.78 2.83 -4.06
CA HIS A 45 0.22 1.75 -4.11
C HIS A 45 -0.08 0.83 -5.29
N ASN A 46 0.75 0.90 -6.33
CA ASN A 46 0.61 0.11 -7.57
C ASN A 46 1.34 -1.24 -7.52
N GLY A 47 1.82 -1.66 -6.36
CA GLY A 47 2.59 -2.88 -6.20
C GLY A 47 3.46 -2.85 -4.94
N PRO A 48 4.40 -3.81 -4.83
CA PRO A 48 5.40 -3.82 -3.77
C PRO A 48 6.17 -2.50 -3.75
N VAL A 49 6.32 -1.91 -2.57
CA VAL A 49 7.15 -0.71 -2.39
C VAL A 49 8.61 -1.13 -2.52
N PRO A 50 9.38 -0.54 -3.46
CA PRO A 50 10.79 -0.86 -3.58
C PRO A 50 11.56 -0.36 -2.35
N ILE A 51 12.61 -1.08 -1.99
CA ILE A 51 13.54 -0.67 -0.93
C ILE A 51 14.84 -0.14 -1.55
N ASN A 52 15.65 0.57 -0.77
CA ASN A 52 16.96 1.01 -1.24
C ASN A 52 17.96 -0.16 -1.30
N ASN A 53 19.08 0.08 -2.00
CA ASN A 53 20.12 -0.93 -2.19
C ASN A 53 20.73 -1.41 -0.86
N ASP A 54 20.95 -0.49 0.08
CA ASP A 54 21.59 -0.82 1.36
C ASP A 54 20.71 -1.71 2.25
N LYS A 55 19.41 -1.40 2.34
CA LYS A 55 18.42 -2.25 3.02
C LYS A 55 18.35 -3.62 2.36
N LYS A 56 18.34 -3.68 1.02
CA LYS A 56 18.34 -4.98 0.32
C LYS A 56 19.57 -5.79 0.69
N LYS A 57 20.76 -5.17 0.66
CA LYS A 57 22.01 -5.83 1.03
C LYS A 57 21.97 -6.38 2.45
N ASN A 58 21.64 -5.54 3.43
CA ASN A 58 21.54 -5.95 4.84
C ASN A 58 20.54 -7.10 5.04
N LEU A 59 19.41 -7.05 4.33
CA LEU A 59 18.38 -8.08 4.39
C LEU A 59 18.85 -9.41 3.77
N MET A 60 19.65 -9.37 2.70
CA MET A 60 20.26 -10.59 2.13
C MET A 60 21.32 -11.19 3.07
N GLU A 61 22.04 -10.37 3.83
CA GLU A 61 22.98 -10.84 4.86
C GLU A 61 22.26 -11.55 6.02
N LEU A 62 21.04 -11.11 6.35
CA LEU A 62 20.19 -11.73 7.38
C LEU A 62 19.40 -12.95 6.87
N LEU A 63 19.29 -13.12 5.55
CA LEU A 63 18.51 -14.18 4.91
C LEU A 63 18.81 -15.61 5.42
N PRO A 64 20.08 -15.99 5.76
CA PRO A 64 20.37 -17.30 6.33
C PRO A 64 19.70 -17.56 7.69
N LEU A 65 19.37 -16.51 8.44
CA LEU A 65 18.68 -16.59 9.74
C LEU A 65 17.16 -16.74 9.60
N ILE A 66 16.64 -16.53 8.40
CA ILE A 66 15.21 -16.61 8.08
C ILE A 66 14.89 -18.03 7.59
N ASP A 67 13.73 -18.53 8.00
CA ASP A 67 13.21 -19.82 7.55
C ASP A 67 13.09 -19.86 6.01
N MET A 68 13.43 -21.01 5.42
CA MET A 68 13.51 -21.20 3.98
C MET A 68 12.19 -20.86 3.27
N GLU A 69 11.06 -21.13 3.92
CA GLU A 69 9.72 -20.86 3.37
C GLU A 69 9.49 -19.38 3.07
N PHE A 70 10.15 -18.47 3.79
CA PHE A 70 9.98 -17.02 3.63
C PHE A 70 11.08 -16.36 2.80
N ARG A 71 12.19 -17.05 2.51
CA ARG A 71 13.33 -16.43 1.80
C ARG A 71 12.96 -15.88 0.43
N ARG A 72 12.12 -16.62 -0.30
CA ARG A 72 11.65 -16.22 -1.64
C ARG A 72 10.95 -14.86 -1.64
N PHE A 73 10.21 -14.56 -0.57
CA PHE A 73 9.56 -13.25 -0.41
C PHE A 73 10.62 -12.14 -0.36
N TYR A 74 11.61 -12.27 0.51
CA TYR A 74 12.69 -11.30 0.72
C TYR A 74 13.59 -11.13 -0.51
N GLU A 75 13.90 -12.22 -1.21
CA GLU A 75 14.62 -12.20 -2.48
C GLU A 75 13.86 -11.44 -3.56
N SER A 76 12.53 -11.55 -3.59
CA SER A 76 11.68 -10.89 -4.60
C SER A 76 11.44 -9.39 -4.39
N LEU A 77 11.91 -8.81 -3.28
CA LEU A 77 11.76 -7.37 -3.02
C LEU A 77 12.46 -6.53 -4.09
N LEU A 78 11.72 -5.58 -4.66
CA LEU A 78 12.21 -4.63 -5.66
C LEU A 78 13.17 -3.63 -5.04
N VAL A 79 14.12 -3.16 -5.84
CA VAL A 79 15.10 -2.16 -5.42
C VAL A 79 14.96 -0.93 -6.31
N ALA A 80 14.98 0.25 -5.70
CA ALA A 80 15.03 1.53 -6.41
C ALA A 80 15.85 2.54 -5.60
N ASP A 81 16.22 3.66 -6.22
CA ASP A 81 16.87 4.78 -5.54
C ASP A 81 15.82 5.55 -4.72
N VAL A 82 15.53 5.04 -3.53
CA VAL A 82 14.53 5.58 -2.61
C VAL A 82 15.23 6.02 -1.33
N PRO A 83 14.94 7.23 -0.81
CA PRO A 83 15.48 7.66 0.47
C PRO A 83 15.08 6.69 1.59
N ASP A 84 15.96 6.54 2.57
CA ASP A 84 15.61 5.83 3.78
C ASP A 84 14.64 6.70 4.59
N ILE A 85 13.35 6.37 4.53
CA ILE A 85 12.31 7.03 5.32
C ILE A 85 12.02 6.14 6.52
N ASP A 86 12.39 6.63 7.71
CA ASP A 86 11.93 6.07 8.97
C ASP A 86 10.47 6.52 9.19
N PRO A 87 9.50 5.60 9.25
CA PRO A 87 8.09 5.96 9.44
C PRO A 87 7.81 6.64 10.79
N ASP A 88 8.73 6.57 11.76
CA ASP A 88 8.60 7.24 13.06
C ASP A 88 9.16 8.68 13.05
N LEU A 89 9.86 9.10 11.98
CA LEU A 89 10.26 10.49 11.78
C LEU A 89 9.10 11.28 11.18
N VAL A 90 8.29 11.86 12.09
CA VAL A 90 7.13 12.72 11.86
C VAL A 90 7.16 13.46 10.53
N GLU A 91 6.13 13.26 9.71
CA GLU A 91 5.86 14.04 8.50
C GLU A 91 5.87 15.53 8.87
N ILE A 92 6.80 16.30 8.30
CA ILE A 92 6.71 17.76 8.36
C ILE A 92 5.51 18.14 7.50
N ASP A 93 4.38 18.42 8.15
CA ASP A 93 3.21 19.05 7.53
C ASP A 93 3.69 20.31 6.80
N SER A 94 3.88 20.20 5.49
CA SER A 94 4.12 21.35 4.61
C SER A 94 2.77 21.90 4.17
N ASP A 95 1.94 22.27 5.14
CA ASP A 95 0.74 23.08 4.92
C ASP A 95 1.09 24.55 5.23
N GLU A 96 2.02 25.10 4.43
CA GLU A 96 2.12 26.54 4.23
C GLU A 96 1.99 26.83 2.73
N SER A 97 0.79 27.23 2.30
CA SER A 97 0.51 28.15 1.18
C SER A 97 -0.98 28.52 1.14
#